data_AF-A0A7T1I4D5-F1
#
_entry.id   AF-A0A7T1I4D5-F1
#
_cell.length_a   1.000
_cell.length_b   1.000
_cell.length_c   1.000
_cell.angle_alpha   90.00
_cell.angle_beta   90.00
_cell.angle_gamma   90.00
#
_symmetry.space_group_name_H-M   'P 1'
#
loop_
_entity.id
_entity.type
_entity.pdbx_description
1 polymer ?
#
loop_
_entity_poly.entity_id
_entity_poly.type
_entity_poly.pdbx_seq_one_letter_code
_entity_poly.pdbx_strand_id
1 'polypeptide(L)'
;MVASRDLAPVTRLPAPLPQGFFVRPAETVAPELIGSLLVRRLPDGTALRGLIVETEAYCQSEPACHGHRRRSPANATLFGEPGRFYVYLTYGLHHCVKAA
;
A
#
# COMPACT_ATOMS: atom_id res chain seq x y z
N MET A 1 3.84 -8.30 1.29
CA MET A 1 5.32 -8.26 1.36
C MET A 1 5.91 -7.75 0.03
N VAL A 2 7.06 -7.06 0.08
CA VAL A 2 7.78 -6.57 -1.11
C VAL A 2 9.10 -7.33 -1.25
N ALA A 3 9.33 -7.95 -2.40
CA ALA A 3 10.58 -8.65 -2.67
C ALA A 3 11.64 -7.71 -3.26
N SER A 4 12.84 -7.75 -2.67
CA SER A 4 14.05 -7.14 -3.24
C SER A 4 14.68 -8.13 -4.21
N ARG A 5 14.33 -8.03 -5.49
CA ARG A 5 15.14 -8.61 -6.56
C ARG A 5 16.00 -7.51 -7.15
N ASP A 6 17.20 -7.85 -7.63
CA ASP A 6 17.95 -7.02 -8.57
C ASP A 6 17.11 -6.87 -9.85
N LEU A 7 16.17 -5.94 -9.80
CA LEU A 7 15.43 -5.48 -10.95
C LEU A 7 16.48 -4.75 -11.80
N ALA A 8 16.65 -5.16 -13.07
CA ALA A 8 17.55 -4.49 -14.01
C ALA A 8 17.27 -2.97 -14.01
N PRO A 9 18.28 -2.08 -14.13
CA PRO A 9 18.06 -0.64 -14.16
C PRO A 9 16.95 -0.31 -15.15
N VAL A 10 15.82 0.18 -14.64
CA VAL A 10 14.69 0.55 -15.50
C VAL A 10 14.89 2.03 -15.75
N THR A 11 15.27 2.38 -16.97
CA THR A 11 15.52 3.76 -17.39
C THR A 11 14.27 4.65 -17.35
N ARG A 12 13.06 4.07 -17.28
CA ARG A 12 11.79 4.77 -17.03
C ARG A 12 10.87 3.99 -16.10
N LEU A 13 10.57 4.55 -14.93
CA LEU A 13 9.54 3.99 -14.04
C LEU A 13 8.18 3.98 -14.76
N PRO A 14 7.35 2.94 -14.55
CA PRO A 14 6.00 2.90 -15.09
C PRO A 14 5.17 4.06 -14.49
N ALA A 15 4.10 4.42 -15.20
CA ALA A 15 3.14 5.38 -14.68
C ALA A 15 2.52 4.86 -13.36
N PRO A 16 2.26 5.72 -12.37
CA PRO A 16 1.52 5.34 -11.18
C PRO A 16 0.15 4.76 -11.56
N LEU A 17 -0.33 3.79 -10.76
CA LEU A 17 -1.70 3.29 -10.91
C LEU A 17 -2.68 4.46 -10.71
N PRO A 18 -3.72 4.57 -11.58
CA PRO A 18 -4.67 5.67 -11.49
C PRO A 18 -5.49 5.57 -10.20
N GLN A 19 -6.01 6.69 -9.71
CA GLN A 19 -6.85 6.70 -8.50
C GLN A 19 -8.03 5.72 -8.61
N GLY A 20 -8.67 5.62 -9.77
CA GLY A 20 -9.77 4.68 -10.03
C GLY A 20 -9.41 3.20 -9.84
N PHE A 21 -8.12 2.84 -9.88
CA PHE A 21 -7.66 1.51 -9.50
C PHE A 21 -7.93 1.21 -8.02
N PHE A 22 -7.83 2.20 -7.14
CA PHE A 22 -8.02 2.06 -5.69
C PHE A 22 -9.48 2.29 -5.25
N VAL A 23 -10.32 2.89 -6.08
CA VAL A 23 -11.76 3.12 -5.79
C VAL A 23 -12.58 1.84 -6.05
N ARG A 24 -12.17 0.74 -5.41
CA ARG A 24 -12.76 -0.60 -5.58
C ARG A 24 -12.64 -1.38 -4.26
N PRO A 25 -13.41 -2.46 -4.07
CA PRO A 25 -13.30 -3.29 -2.86
C PRO A 25 -11.88 -3.84 -2.67
N ALA A 26 -11.42 -3.91 -1.41
CA ALA A 26 -10.06 -4.31 -1.08
C ALA A 26 -9.73 -5.74 -1.57
N GLU A 27 -10.72 -6.62 -1.53
CA GLU A 27 -10.67 -8.00 -2.04
C GLU A 27 -10.43 -8.09 -3.55
N THR A 28 -10.77 -7.04 -4.31
CA THR A 28 -10.45 -6.93 -5.75
C THR A 28 -9.07 -6.30 -5.95
N VAL A 29 -8.77 -5.23 -5.21
CA VAL A 29 -7.54 -4.46 -5.38
C VAL A 29 -6.30 -5.26 -4.94
N ALA A 30 -6.39 -5.98 -3.82
CA ALA A 30 -5.22 -6.63 -3.23
C ALA A 30 -4.58 -7.68 -4.16
N PRO A 31 -5.32 -8.66 -4.73
CA PRO A 31 -4.72 -9.61 -5.67
C PRO A 31 -4.15 -8.95 -6.92
N GLU A 32 -4.79 -7.90 -7.44
CA GLU A 32 -4.32 -7.16 -8.62
C GLU A 32 -3.06 -6.32 -8.36
N LEU A 33 -2.75 -6.01 -7.10
CA LEU A 33 -1.49 -5.37 -6.75
C LEU A 33 -0.29 -6.33 -6.84
N ILE A 34 -0.50 -7.65 -6.81
CA ILE A 34 0.59 -8.62 -6.97
C ILE A 34 1.20 -8.46 -8.37
N GLY A 35 2.52 -8.31 -8.43
CA GLY A 35 3.25 -8.01 -9.66
C GLY A 35 3.42 -6.51 -9.95
N SER A 36 2.75 -5.63 -9.20
CA SER A 36 2.98 -4.19 -9.28
C SER A 36 4.29 -3.78 -8.59
N LEU A 37 4.90 -2.69 -9.06
CA LEU A 37 6.07 -2.10 -8.42
C LEU A 37 5.66 -1.07 -7.37
N LEU A 38 6.12 -1.27 -6.13
CA LEU A 38 6.15 -0.19 -5.14
C LEU A 38 7.42 0.62 -5.36
N VAL A 39 7.28 1.92 -5.59
CA VAL A 39 8.39 2.82 -5.90
C VAL A 39 8.46 3.94 -4.86
N ARG A 40 9.62 4.13 -4.26
CA ARG A 40 9.92 5.25 -3.35
C ARG A 40 11.06 6.08 -3.94
N ARG A 41 10.75 7.34 -4.25
CA ARG A 41 11.77 8.33 -4.62
C ARG A 41 12.37 8.94 -3.35
N LEU A 42 13.69 8.93 -3.27
CA LEU A 42 14.45 9.54 -2.18
C LEU A 42 14.77 11.02 -2.51
N PRO A 43 15.13 11.84 -1.51
CA PRO A 43 15.42 13.26 -1.73
C PRO A 43 16.58 13.54 -2.70
N ASP A 44 17.52 12.61 -2.84
CA ASP A 44 18.67 12.67 -3.76
C ASP A 44 18.31 12.29 -5.21
N GLY A 45 17.05 11.95 -5.49
CA GLY A 45 16.57 11.50 -6.79
C GLY A 45 16.67 9.99 -7.01
N THR A 46 17.29 9.24 -6.10
CA THR A 46 17.36 7.77 -6.18
C THR A 46 15.96 7.16 -6.07
N ALA A 47 15.66 6.18 -6.91
CA ALA A 47 14.40 5.44 -6.87
C ALA A 47 14.63 4.04 -6.30
N LEU A 48 14.14 3.81 -5.08
CA LEU A 48 13.99 2.48 -4.53
C LEU A 48 12.73 1.84 -5.10
N ARG A 49 12.81 0.54 -5.37
CA ARG A 49 11.69 -0.21 -5.93
C ARG A 49 11.68 -1.63 -5.40
N GLY A 50 10.49 -2.21 -5.35
CA GLY A 50 10.35 -3.62 -5.13
C GLY A 50 9.04 -4.15 -5.70
N LEU A 51 9.04 -5.43 -6.01
CA LEU A 51 7.87 -6.11 -6.55
C LEU A 51 6.95 -6.50 -5.39
N ILE A 52 5.67 -6.14 -5.49
CA ILE A 52 4.66 -6.63 -4.56
C ILE A 52 4.42 -8.10 -4.91
N VAL A 53 4.73 -8.98 -3.97
CA VAL A 53 4.58 -10.45 -4.16
C VAL A 53 3.48 -11.04 -3.29
N GLU A 54 2.98 -10.26 -2.33
CA GLU A 54 1.98 -10.68 -1.36
C GLU A 54 1.22 -9.46 -0.85
N THR A 55 -0.08 -9.65 -0.63
CA THR A 55 -1.01 -8.63 -0.15
C THR A 55 -2.07 -9.27 0.74
N GLU A 56 -2.60 -8.50 1.69
CA GLU A 56 -3.77 -8.87 2.49
C GLU A 56 -4.87 -7.82 2.28
N ALA A 57 -6.11 -8.27 2.12
CA ALA A 57 -7.29 -7.40 2.05
C ALA A 57 -7.94 -7.28 3.43
N TYR A 58 -8.40 -6.08 3.79
CA TYR A 58 -9.11 -5.82 5.03
C TYR A 58 -10.33 -4.95 4.75
N CYS A 59 -11.50 -5.40 5.17
CA CYS A 59 -12.75 -4.64 5.05
C CYS A 59 -13.15 -4.03 6.40
N GLN A 60 -13.72 -2.82 6.40
CA GLN A 60 -14.17 -2.16 7.64
C GLN A 60 -15.28 -2.94 8.37
N SER A 61 -15.97 -3.83 7.67
CA SER A 61 -16.96 -4.75 8.27
C SER A 61 -16.30 -5.86 9.12
N GLU A 62 -15.01 -6.10 8.98
CA GLU A 62 -14.29 -7.20 9.61
C GLU A 62 -13.58 -6.78 10.91
N PRO A 63 -13.64 -7.59 11.98
CA PRO A 63 -12.96 -7.29 13.25
C PRO A 63 -11.45 -7.08 13.15
N ALA A 64 -10.79 -7.69 12.15
CA ALA A 64 -9.34 -7.59 11.95
C ALA A 64 -8.91 -6.23 11.33
N CYS A 65 -9.85 -5.42 10.84
CA CYS A 65 -9.52 -4.15 10.21
C CYS A 65 -9.36 -3.03 11.25
N HIS A 66 -8.31 -2.22 11.10
CA HIS A 66 -8.10 -1.03 11.94
C HIS A 66 -9.21 0.03 11.77
N GLY A 67 -9.99 -0.05 10.69
CA GLY A 67 -11.19 0.77 10.47
C GLY A 67 -12.46 0.17 11.05
N HIS A 68 -12.41 -0.97 11.74
CA HIS A 68 -13.60 -1.62 12.29
C HIS A 68 -14.19 -0.80 13.44
N ARG A 69 -15.47 -0.42 13.32
CA ARG A 69 -16.32 0.27 14.31
C ARG A 69 -15.90 1.69 14.74
N ARG A 70 -14.62 2.07 14.70
CA ARG A 70 -14.15 3.36 15.23
C ARG A 70 -13.18 4.07 14.29
N ARG A 71 -13.40 5.37 14.15
CA ARG A 71 -12.45 6.32 13.57
C ARG A 71 -11.67 7.02 14.67
N SER A 72 -10.37 7.14 14.49
CA SER A 72 -9.43 7.86 15.36
C SER A 72 -8.50 8.71 14.49
N PRO A 73 -7.76 9.66 15.06
CA PRO A 73 -6.74 10.41 14.32
C PRO A 73 -5.71 9.48 13.65
N ALA A 74 -5.37 8.37 14.31
CA ALA A 74 -4.36 7.43 13.82
C ALA A 74 -4.82 6.66 12.58
N ASN A 75 -6.10 6.27 12.48
CA ASN A 75 -6.62 5.48 11.36
C ASN A 75 -7.42 6.32 10.34
N ALA A 76 -7.39 7.65 10.45
CA ALA A 76 -8.24 8.55 9.68
C ALA A 76 -8.10 8.36 8.15
N THR A 77 -6.91 7.95 7.67
CA THR A 77 -6.66 7.66 6.26
C THR A 77 -7.55 6.54 5.72
N LEU A 78 -7.90 5.54 6.53
CA LEU A 78 -8.78 4.42 6.13
C LEU A 78 -10.23 4.85 5.86
N PHE A 79 -10.60 6.08 6.21
CA PHE A 79 -11.94 6.66 6.00
C PHE A 79 -11.90 7.84 5.00
N GLY A 80 -10.74 8.09 4.40
CA GLY A 80 -10.52 9.18 3.48
C GLY A 80 -10.67 8.77 2.03
N GLU A 81 -10.06 9.57 1.18
CA GLU A 81 -9.97 9.31 -0.25
C GLU A 81 -9.10 8.07 -0.55
N PRO A 82 -9.56 7.13 -1.39
CA PRO A 82 -8.78 5.95 -1.78
C PRO A 82 -7.49 6.28 -2.52
N GLY A 83 -6.50 5.39 -2.43
CA GLY A 83 -5.18 5.53 -3.05
C GLY A 83 -4.14 6.21 -2.14
N ARG A 84 -4.44 6.34 -0.84
CA ARG A 84 -3.51 6.89 0.16
C ARG A 84 -2.86 5.76 0.95
N PHE A 85 -1.62 5.95 1.38
CA PHE A 85 -0.99 4.99 2.29
C PHE A 85 -1.39 5.27 3.75
N TYR A 86 -1.93 4.25 4.41
CA TYR A 86 -2.04 4.18 5.86
C TYR A 86 -0.82 3.41 6.41
N VAL A 87 0.10 4.14 7.05
CA VAL A 87 1.31 3.57 7.66
C VAL A 87 1.17 3.64 9.17
N TYR A 88 1.43 2.53 9.85
CA TYR A 88 1.35 2.45 11.32
C TYR A 88 2.48 1.60 11.88
N LEU A 89 2.78 1.81 13.16
CA LEU A 89 3.78 1.04 13.91
C LEU A 89 3.10 -0.16 14.58
N THR A 90 3.59 -1.37 14.29
CA THR A 90 3.17 -2.61 14.96
C THR A 90 4.18 -3.00 16.03
N TYR A 91 3.67 -3.35 17.21
CA TYR A 91 4.44 -3.71 18.41
C TYR A 91 5.52 -2.70 18.83
N GLY A 92 5.42 -1.44 18.39
CA GLY A 92 6.44 -0.42 18.67
C GLY A 92 7.74 -0.57 17.86
N LEU A 93 7.82 -1.53 16.93
CA LEU A 93 9.09 -1.95 16.30
C LEU A 93 9.08 -1.88 14.78
N HIS A 94 8.00 -2.34 14.14
CA HIS A 94 7.95 -2.47 12.69
C HIS A 94 6.86 -1.59 12.09
N HIS A 95 7.09 -1.05 10.90
CA HIS A 95 6.06 -0.33 10.17
C HIS A 95 5.30 -1.29 9.26
N CYS A 96 3.98 -1.18 9.29
CA CYS A 96 3.08 -1.82 8.33
C CYS A 96 2.45 -0.74 7.44
N VAL A 97 2.26 -1.07 6.16
CA VAL A 97 1.64 -0.18 5.17
C VAL A 97 0.39 -0.83 4.61
N LYS A 98 -0.71 -0.07 4.54
CA LYS A 98 -1.94 -0.42 3.83
C LYS A 98 -2.21 0.62 2.74
N ALA A 99 -2.68 0.20 1.58
CA ALA A 99 -3.34 1.11 0.64
C ALA A 99 -4.79 1.27 1.12
N ALA A 100 -5.17 2.51 1.45
CA ALA A 100 -6.51 2.90 1.90
C ALA A 100 -7.43 3.18 0.72
#